data_AF-A0A367FMQ9-F1
#
_entry.id   AF-A0A367FMQ9-F1
#
_cell.length_a   1.000
_cell.length_b   1.000
_cell.length_c   1.000
_cell.angle_alpha   90.00
_cell.angle_beta   90.00
_cell.angle_gamma   90.00
#
_symmetry.space_group_name_H-M   'P 1'
#
loop_
_entity.id
_entity.type
_entity.pdbx_description
1 polymer ?
#
loop_
_entity_poly.entity_id
_entity_poly.type
_entity_poly.pdbx_seq_one_letter_code
_entity_poly.pdbx_strand_id
1 'polypeptide(L)'
;MAHRSPVVFKVDAVNEKEIPAGVGTGRPAAGRATNGVDAIDASPGGALLGVAPGQPGGPGEPAAGLSGIGRALAILGDRWVLLILQRAFLLHVRTFAGWRDQLGISESVLASRLKELVRYGIFEQKAYRDGRTRLEYRLTEAGLKLWSFLVAVHSWERDWADRPDLLTLMHDRCRHDARPYLACGACRKPMTARDTHTVRGPLATFSRVGLPRQHRRTTARGDVRTDYVGYCPLSMEILGDRWSTSVLAGAFLGVRRFVDFQSELGIAPSVLTDRLKRFVELGVLQADAGRHYRLTDRGLAYFEVFAFLVHWGQRELPGPPGSDLDITHKPCGSPLSPVLLCRHCHEVLERREVRFDLSAYPHLA
;
A
#
# COMPACT_ATOMS: atom_id res chain seq x y z
N MET A 1 8.13 33.98 -11.98
CA MET A 1 7.67 32.71 -11.36
C MET A 1 8.86 31.76 -11.29
N ALA A 2 9.14 31.15 -10.14
CA ALA A 2 10.30 30.25 -10.00
C ALA A 2 9.91 28.82 -10.39
N HIS A 3 10.43 28.33 -11.52
CA HIS A 3 10.38 26.90 -11.84
C HIS A 3 11.20 26.14 -10.80
N ARG A 4 10.54 25.37 -9.92
CA ARG A 4 11.22 24.36 -9.12
C ARG A 4 11.49 23.16 -10.03
N SER A 5 12.77 22.85 -10.25
CA SER A 5 13.21 21.66 -10.96
C SER A 5 12.68 20.38 -10.28
N PRO A 6 12.42 19.30 -11.02
CA PRO A 6 12.00 18.02 -10.44
C PRO A 6 13.07 17.52 -9.46
N VAL A 7 12.67 17.20 -8.23
CA VAL A 7 13.58 16.68 -7.21
C VAL A 7 13.71 15.17 -7.40
N VAL A 8 14.90 14.75 -7.83
CA VAL A 8 15.26 13.35 -8.04
C VAL A 8 15.75 12.74 -6.73
N PHE A 9 15.13 11.64 -6.30
CA PHE A 9 15.54 10.93 -5.10
C PHE A 9 16.12 9.56 -5.45
N LYS A 10 17.26 9.23 -4.82
CA LYS A 10 17.87 7.91 -4.87
C LYS A 10 17.63 7.22 -3.52
N VAL A 11 17.10 6.00 -3.54
CA VAL A 11 16.95 5.19 -2.33
C VAL A 11 18.33 4.63 -1.97
N ASP A 12 19.13 5.44 -1.28
CA ASP A 12 20.38 4.99 -0.70
C ASP A 12 20.10 4.07 0.50
N ALA A 13 20.68 2.88 0.45
CA ALA A 13 20.63 1.87 1.49
C ALA A 13 21.89 1.91 2.38
N VAL A 14 21.78 1.33 3.57
CA VAL A 14 22.95 1.08 4.43
C VAL A 14 23.85 0.03 3.77
N ASN A 15 25.16 0.20 3.88
CA ASN A 15 26.15 -0.68 3.25
C ASN A 15 26.46 -1.87 4.20
N GLU A 16 26.42 -3.10 3.69
CA GLU A 16 26.53 -4.34 4.48
C GLU A 16 27.98 -4.60 4.94
N LYS A 17 28.44 -3.90 5.96
CA LYS A 17 29.58 -4.32 6.78
C LYS A 17 29.19 -4.23 8.25
N GLU A 18 29.54 -5.27 9.01
CA GLU A 18 29.25 -5.48 10.45
C GLU A 18 27.85 -6.05 10.81
N ILE A 19 27.49 -7.19 10.23
CA ILE A 19 26.57 -8.19 10.84
C ILE A 19 27.22 -9.59 10.71
N PRO A 20 27.15 -10.49 11.71
CA PRO A 20 27.80 -11.80 11.65
C PRO A 20 27.23 -12.71 10.54
N ALA A 21 28.09 -13.54 9.94
CA ALA A 21 27.76 -14.35 8.78
C ALA A 21 26.80 -15.51 9.10
N GLY A 22 25.76 -15.70 8.27
CA GLY A 22 24.98 -16.94 8.30
C GLY A 22 23.57 -16.89 7.68
N VAL A 23 23.44 -16.71 6.37
CA VAL A 23 22.44 -17.37 5.47
C VAL A 23 22.92 -17.17 4.03
N GLY A 24 23.06 -18.25 3.25
CA GLY A 24 23.61 -18.19 1.89
C GLY A 24 22.59 -17.77 0.82
N THR A 25 22.95 -16.80 -0.02
CA THR A 25 22.13 -16.34 -1.15
C THR A 25 22.52 -17.02 -2.46
N GLY A 26 21.72 -18.00 -2.89
CA GLY A 26 21.90 -18.68 -4.18
C GLY A 26 21.53 -17.77 -5.37
N ARG A 27 22.52 -17.43 -6.20
CA ARG A 27 22.38 -16.55 -7.38
C ARG A 27 22.51 -17.36 -8.69
N PRO A 28 21.52 -17.38 -9.59
CA PRO A 28 21.66 -17.98 -10.91
C PRO A 28 22.42 -17.08 -11.89
N ALA A 29 23.10 -17.69 -12.86
CA ALA A 29 23.92 -17.00 -13.88
C ALA A 29 23.10 -16.48 -15.07
N ALA A 30 23.66 -15.54 -15.83
CA ALA A 30 23.02 -14.88 -16.96
C ALA A 30 23.30 -15.59 -18.31
N GLY A 31 22.24 -15.81 -19.10
CA GLY A 31 22.32 -16.20 -20.52
C GLY A 31 22.29 -14.99 -21.46
N ARG A 32 22.81 -15.15 -22.69
CA ARG A 32 23.15 -14.06 -23.63
C ARG A 32 22.64 -14.35 -25.05
N ALA A 33 21.83 -13.45 -25.62
CA ALA A 33 21.44 -13.38 -27.05
C ALA A 33 20.73 -12.00 -27.28
N THR A 34 21.34 -10.99 -27.92
CA THR A 34 21.46 -10.66 -29.38
C THR A 34 20.40 -9.67 -29.90
N ASN A 35 20.80 -8.86 -30.89
CA ASN A 35 20.21 -7.56 -31.28
C ASN A 35 19.01 -7.66 -32.24
N GLY A 36 18.24 -6.56 -32.35
CA GLY A 36 17.32 -6.27 -33.45
C GLY A 36 16.71 -4.85 -33.32
N VAL A 37 16.95 -3.99 -34.31
CA VAL A 37 16.39 -2.62 -34.47
C VAL A 37 14.98 -2.70 -35.10
N ASP A 38 14.07 -1.72 -35.01
CA ASP A 38 14.12 -0.42 -35.72
C ASP A 38 13.27 0.70 -35.07
N ALA A 39 13.52 1.94 -35.50
CA ALA A 39 12.86 3.16 -35.06
C ALA A 39 11.80 3.66 -36.07
N ILE A 40 10.81 4.43 -35.60
CA ILE A 40 10.02 5.34 -36.44
C ILE A 40 9.60 6.59 -35.65
N ASP A 41 9.18 7.62 -36.41
CA ASP A 41 9.41 9.05 -36.13
C ASP A 41 8.22 9.79 -35.46
N ALA A 42 8.41 11.09 -35.20
CA ALA A 42 7.61 11.94 -34.32
C ALA A 42 6.35 12.61 -34.93
N SER A 43 5.42 13.02 -34.04
CA SER A 43 4.68 14.32 -33.84
C SER A 43 4.44 15.31 -35.01
N PRO A 44 3.60 16.41 -34.90
CA PRO A 44 2.93 17.00 -33.72
C PRO A 44 1.48 17.58 -33.91
N GLY A 45 0.93 18.20 -32.84
CA GLY A 45 -0.20 19.18 -32.85
C GLY A 45 -1.61 18.57 -32.66
N GLY A 46 -2.59 19.15 -31.95
CA GLY A 46 -2.78 20.40 -31.19
C GLY A 46 -4.31 20.57 -30.94
N ALA A 47 -4.86 21.38 -30.03
CA ALA A 47 -4.35 22.29 -29.00
C ALA A 47 -5.44 22.44 -27.88
N LEU A 48 -5.28 23.32 -26.89
CA LEU A 48 -6.26 23.53 -25.78
C LEU A 48 -6.66 25.01 -25.60
N LEU A 49 -7.95 25.23 -25.32
CA LEU A 49 -8.55 26.41 -24.69
C LEU A 49 -9.23 25.90 -23.39
N GLY A 50 -9.31 26.59 -22.24
CA GLY A 50 -8.90 27.95 -21.88
C GLY A 50 -9.90 28.52 -20.86
N VAL A 51 -9.70 28.31 -19.55
CA VAL A 51 -10.60 28.80 -18.47
C VAL A 51 -9.81 29.33 -17.27
N ALA A 52 -10.25 30.46 -16.71
CA ALA A 52 -9.58 31.23 -15.65
C ALA A 52 -9.97 30.79 -14.20
N PRO A 53 -9.19 31.16 -13.16
CA PRO A 53 -9.39 30.67 -11.79
C PRO A 53 -10.36 31.52 -10.95
N GLY A 54 -11.23 30.85 -10.17
CA GLY A 54 -12.07 31.43 -9.12
C GLY A 54 -11.55 31.16 -7.69
N GLN A 55 -11.99 31.97 -6.72
CA GLN A 55 -11.56 31.95 -5.31
C GLN A 55 -12.15 30.76 -4.49
N PRO A 56 -11.55 30.38 -3.35
CA PRO A 56 -11.91 29.16 -2.60
C PRO A 56 -13.14 29.31 -1.69
N GLY A 57 -13.90 28.21 -1.55
CA GLY A 57 -15.16 28.14 -0.82
C GLY A 57 -15.07 27.76 0.68
N GLY A 58 -16.25 27.66 1.29
CA GLY A 58 -16.46 27.40 2.72
C GLY A 58 -16.46 25.92 3.17
N PRO A 59 -16.92 25.63 4.40
CA PRO A 59 -16.74 24.32 5.03
C PRO A 59 -17.74 23.28 4.50
N GLY A 60 -17.27 22.37 3.63
CA GLY A 60 -18.09 21.23 3.16
C GLY A 60 -17.47 20.37 2.05
N GLU A 61 -16.50 20.89 1.31
CA GLU A 61 -15.84 20.13 0.23
C GLU A 61 -14.88 19.04 0.76
N PRO A 62 -14.65 17.95 0.01
CA PRO A 62 -13.48 17.09 0.25
C PRO A 62 -12.20 17.93 0.15
N ALA A 63 -11.14 17.55 0.88
CA ALA A 63 -9.87 18.28 0.90
C ALA A 63 -9.32 18.54 -0.52
N ALA A 64 -9.60 19.73 -1.05
CA ALA A 64 -9.20 20.14 -2.38
C ALA A 64 -7.67 20.26 -2.43
N GLY A 65 -7.03 19.42 -3.24
CA GLY A 65 -5.58 19.39 -3.41
C GLY A 65 -4.85 18.12 -2.96
N LEU A 66 -5.53 17.06 -2.48
CA LEU A 66 -4.87 15.77 -2.24
C LEU A 66 -4.57 15.03 -3.56
N SER A 67 -3.36 14.50 -3.66
CA SER A 67 -2.93 13.53 -4.68
C SER A 67 -3.73 12.23 -4.59
N GLY A 68 -3.72 11.42 -5.66
CA GLY A 68 -4.33 10.08 -5.63
C GLY A 68 -3.69 9.17 -4.58
N ILE A 69 -2.37 9.29 -4.41
CA ILE A 69 -1.60 8.61 -3.37
C ILE A 69 -2.00 9.10 -1.97
N GLY A 70 -2.16 10.41 -1.77
CA GLY A 70 -2.62 10.98 -0.49
C GLY A 70 -4.01 10.49 -0.08
N ARG A 71 -4.92 10.29 -1.05
CA ARG A 71 -6.21 9.63 -0.80
C ARG A 71 -6.07 8.14 -0.51
N ALA A 72 -5.24 7.41 -1.25
CA ALA A 72 -4.97 6.00 -0.99
C ALA A 72 -4.36 5.78 0.41
N LEU A 73 -3.40 6.61 0.83
CA LEU A 73 -2.85 6.63 2.19
C LEU A 73 -3.92 6.93 3.26
N ALA A 74 -4.84 7.85 2.98
CA ALA A 74 -5.93 8.15 3.91
C ALA A 74 -6.93 6.99 4.06
N ILE A 75 -7.15 6.20 3.00
CA ILE A 75 -8.08 5.06 3.00
C ILE A 75 -7.40 3.81 3.58
N LEU A 76 -6.26 3.41 3.01
CA LEU A 76 -5.55 2.18 3.34
C LEU A 76 -4.68 2.31 4.60
N GLY A 77 -4.44 3.53 5.09
CA GLY A 77 -3.83 3.80 6.39
C GLY A 77 -4.82 3.74 7.58
N ASP A 78 -6.03 3.21 7.38
CA ASP A 78 -7.04 3.06 8.43
C ASP A 78 -7.24 1.57 8.76
N ARG A 79 -6.86 1.17 9.99
CA ARG A 79 -6.97 -0.23 10.45
C ARG A 79 -8.34 -0.86 10.17
N TRP A 80 -9.44 -0.12 10.37
CA TRP A 80 -10.77 -0.69 10.20
C TRP A 80 -11.12 -0.91 8.73
N VAL A 81 -10.64 -0.04 7.82
CA VAL A 81 -10.75 -0.27 6.37
C VAL A 81 -10.02 -1.55 5.96
N LEU A 82 -8.79 -1.75 6.42
CA LEU A 82 -8.00 -2.95 6.12
C LEU A 82 -8.73 -4.23 6.57
N LEU A 83 -9.25 -4.25 7.80
CA LEU A 83 -10.00 -5.39 8.33
C LEU A 83 -11.33 -5.60 7.56
N ILE A 84 -12.09 -4.54 7.25
CA ILE A 84 -13.32 -4.63 6.45
C ILE A 84 -13.05 -5.28 5.09
N LEU A 85 -12.02 -4.81 4.38
CA LEU A 85 -11.62 -5.34 3.07
C LEU A 85 -11.20 -6.81 3.17
N GLN A 86 -10.38 -7.16 4.16
CA GLN A 86 -9.96 -8.53 4.40
C GLN A 86 -11.15 -9.47 4.59
N ARG A 87 -12.15 -9.11 5.42
CA ARG A 87 -13.36 -9.93 5.60
C ARG A 87 -14.21 -10.02 4.33
N ALA A 88 -14.20 -8.99 3.48
CA ALA A 88 -14.88 -9.00 2.18
C ALA A 88 -14.22 -9.96 1.18
N PHE A 89 -12.89 -10.03 1.17
CA PHE A 89 -12.14 -10.92 0.28
C PHE A 89 -12.12 -12.37 0.77
N LEU A 90 -11.79 -12.59 2.04
CA LEU A 90 -11.52 -13.93 2.59
C LEU A 90 -12.78 -14.65 3.05
N LEU A 91 -13.65 -14.00 3.83
CA LEU A 91 -14.88 -14.58 4.38
C LEU A 91 -16.14 -14.17 3.60
N HIS A 92 -15.97 -13.49 2.46
CA HIS A 92 -17.05 -12.99 1.61
C HIS A 92 -18.14 -12.17 2.34
N VAL A 93 -17.78 -11.50 3.44
CA VAL A 93 -18.68 -10.64 4.21
C VAL A 93 -19.13 -9.46 3.35
N ARG A 94 -20.45 -9.31 3.22
CA ARG A 94 -21.10 -8.31 2.35
C ARG A 94 -22.21 -7.53 3.06
N THR A 95 -22.51 -7.81 4.32
CA THR A 95 -23.60 -7.18 5.07
C THR A 95 -23.08 -6.43 6.28
N PHE A 96 -23.79 -5.36 6.68
CA PHE A 96 -23.44 -4.57 7.86
C PHE A 96 -23.35 -5.43 9.14
N ALA A 97 -24.36 -6.29 9.35
CA ALA A 97 -24.38 -7.23 10.47
C ALA A 97 -23.16 -8.16 10.43
N GLY A 98 -22.86 -8.76 9.27
CA GLY A 98 -21.70 -9.65 9.12
C GLY A 98 -20.38 -9.01 9.52
N TRP A 99 -20.13 -7.73 9.16
CA TRP A 99 -18.92 -7.04 9.62
C TRP A 99 -18.95 -6.67 11.10
N ARG A 100 -20.08 -6.22 11.64
CA ARG A 100 -20.21 -5.92 13.07
C ARG A 100 -19.89 -7.15 13.90
N ASP A 101 -20.50 -8.28 13.55
CA ASP A 101 -20.41 -9.54 14.27
C ASP A 101 -18.99 -10.15 14.14
N GLN A 102 -18.29 -9.92 13.02
CA GLN A 102 -16.90 -10.39 12.77
C GLN A 102 -15.78 -9.46 13.28
N LEU A 103 -16.05 -8.18 13.52
CA LEU A 103 -15.02 -7.18 13.86
C LEU A 103 -15.09 -6.64 15.29
N GLY A 104 -16.22 -6.78 15.99
CA GLY A 104 -16.40 -6.19 17.33
C GLY A 104 -16.30 -4.65 17.36
N ILE A 105 -16.39 -4.01 16.20
CA ILE A 105 -16.31 -2.56 16.00
C ILE A 105 -17.65 -1.90 16.35
N SER A 106 -17.64 -0.66 16.83
CA SER A 106 -18.90 0.08 17.04
C SER A 106 -19.63 0.33 15.72
N GLU A 107 -20.97 0.23 15.75
CA GLU A 107 -21.81 0.45 14.57
C GLU A 107 -21.60 1.83 13.93
N SER A 108 -21.33 2.86 14.75
CA SER A 108 -21.03 4.22 14.28
C SER A 108 -19.73 4.32 13.47
N VAL A 109 -18.67 3.64 13.87
CA VAL A 109 -17.40 3.62 13.13
C VAL A 109 -17.53 2.75 11.88
N LEU A 110 -18.19 1.60 11.97
CA LEU A 110 -18.47 0.74 10.82
C LEU A 110 -19.29 1.47 9.74
N ALA A 111 -20.38 2.15 10.13
CA ALA A 111 -21.21 2.93 9.23
C ALA A 111 -20.42 4.08 8.57
N SER A 112 -19.58 4.77 9.35
CA SER A 112 -18.66 5.80 8.82
C SER A 112 -17.72 5.22 7.76
N ARG A 113 -17.04 4.10 8.04
CA ARG A 113 -16.08 3.51 7.09
C ARG A 113 -16.75 2.93 5.85
N LEU A 114 -17.86 2.21 5.99
CA LEU A 114 -18.60 1.71 4.83
C LEU A 114 -19.11 2.85 3.95
N LYS A 115 -19.57 3.96 4.53
CA LYS A 115 -19.94 5.17 3.78
C LYS A 115 -18.75 5.79 3.05
N GLU A 116 -17.57 5.85 3.66
CA GLU A 116 -16.35 6.32 2.99
C GLU A 116 -15.94 5.39 1.83
N LEU A 117 -15.95 4.07 2.04
CA LEU A 117 -15.58 3.10 1.01
C LEU A 117 -16.56 3.07 -0.17
N VAL A 118 -17.85 3.33 0.07
CA VAL A 118 -18.83 3.56 -1.00
C VAL A 118 -18.56 4.89 -1.72
N ARG A 119 -18.26 5.98 -0.98
CA ARG A 119 -17.91 7.29 -1.58
C ARG A 119 -16.68 7.22 -2.47
N TYR A 120 -15.67 6.43 -2.12
CA TYR A 120 -14.48 6.20 -2.92
C TYR A 120 -14.66 5.12 -4.00
N GLY A 121 -15.88 4.62 -4.21
CA GLY A 121 -16.17 3.63 -5.25
C GLY A 121 -15.48 2.28 -5.04
N ILE A 122 -15.07 1.94 -3.82
CA ILE A 122 -14.47 0.64 -3.47
C ILE A 122 -15.57 -0.42 -3.26
N PHE A 123 -16.67 0.00 -2.63
CA PHE A 123 -17.90 -0.78 -2.55
C PHE A 123 -19.03 -0.07 -3.31
N GLU A 124 -19.95 -0.84 -3.87
CA GLU A 124 -21.28 -0.39 -4.26
C GLU A 124 -22.33 -0.99 -3.30
N GLN A 125 -23.42 -0.26 -3.04
CA GLN A 125 -24.57 -0.82 -2.34
C GLN A 125 -25.55 -1.42 -3.34
N LYS A 126 -25.88 -2.70 -3.18
CA LYS A 126 -26.90 -3.39 -3.96
C LYS A 126 -28.04 -3.87 -3.05
N ALA A 127 -29.27 -3.70 -3.53
CA ALA A 127 -30.44 -4.25 -2.88
C ALA A 127 -30.58 -5.73 -3.24
N TYR A 128 -30.76 -6.58 -2.24
CA TYR A 128 -31.22 -7.96 -2.41
C TYR A 128 -32.52 -8.19 -1.65
N ARG A 129 -33.31 -9.17 -2.08
CA ARG A 129 -34.57 -9.56 -1.45
C ARG A 129 -34.41 -10.91 -0.77
N ASP A 130 -34.69 -10.93 0.52
CA ASP A 130 -34.83 -12.13 1.35
C ASP A 130 -35.94 -11.84 2.37
N GLY A 131 -37.20 -11.97 1.92
CA GLY A 131 -38.42 -11.53 2.62
C GLY A 131 -38.59 -10.02 2.77
N ARG A 132 -37.52 -9.29 3.09
CA ARG A 132 -37.43 -7.81 3.16
C ARG A 132 -36.30 -7.32 2.25
N THR A 133 -36.40 -6.09 1.78
CA THR A 133 -35.29 -5.43 1.05
C THR A 133 -34.14 -5.19 2.01
N ARG A 134 -32.99 -5.82 1.75
CA ARG A 134 -31.73 -5.61 2.50
C ARG A 134 -30.68 -5.04 1.56
N LEU A 135 -29.74 -4.27 2.12
CA LEU A 135 -28.58 -3.78 1.40
C LEU A 135 -27.38 -4.67 1.68
N GLU A 136 -26.68 -5.03 0.62
CA GLU A 136 -25.36 -5.63 0.64
C GLU A 136 -24.34 -4.71 -0.03
N TYR A 137 -23.08 -4.87 0.36
CA TYR A 137 -21.94 -4.11 -0.13
C TYR A 137 -21.11 -5.04 -1.01
N ARG A 138 -20.99 -4.72 -2.30
CA ARG A 138 -20.23 -5.50 -3.27
C ARG A 138 -18.97 -4.74 -3.67
N LEU A 139 -17.83 -5.45 -3.76
CA LEU A 139 -16.60 -4.85 -4.27
C LEU A 139 -16.80 -4.47 -5.74
N THR A 140 -16.47 -3.23 -6.09
CA THR A 140 -16.41 -2.76 -7.48
C THR A 140 -15.13 -3.27 -8.16
N GLU A 141 -14.94 -3.00 -9.44
CA GLU A 141 -13.65 -3.25 -10.12
C GLU A 141 -12.47 -2.50 -9.46
N ALA A 142 -12.68 -1.29 -8.95
CA ALA A 142 -11.67 -0.55 -8.19
C ALA A 142 -11.37 -1.23 -6.84
N GLY A 143 -12.41 -1.71 -6.14
CA GLY A 143 -12.27 -2.47 -4.90
C GLY A 143 -11.58 -3.82 -5.08
N LEU A 144 -11.91 -4.55 -6.15
CA LEU A 144 -11.33 -5.86 -6.47
C LEU A 144 -9.82 -5.79 -6.72
N LYS A 145 -9.29 -4.68 -7.25
CA LYS A 145 -7.85 -4.44 -7.46
C LYS A 145 -7.06 -4.30 -6.14
N LEU A 146 -7.71 -3.98 -5.02
CA LEU A 146 -7.06 -3.95 -3.70
C LEU A 146 -6.63 -5.34 -3.20
N TRP A 147 -7.06 -6.42 -3.86
CA TRP A 147 -6.64 -7.77 -3.52
C TRP A 147 -5.11 -7.93 -3.55
N SER A 148 -4.43 -7.44 -4.61
CA SER A 148 -2.97 -7.57 -4.72
C SER A 148 -2.23 -6.80 -3.62
N PHE A 149 -2.79 -5.67 -3.17
CA PHE A 149 -2.28 -4.93 -2.01
C PHE A 149 -2.41 -5.74 -0.72
N LEU A 150 -3.55 -6.41 -0.47
CA LEU A 150 -3.72 -7.27 0.70
C LEU A 150 -2.82 -8.52 0.66
N VAL A 151 -2.59 -9.10 -0.52
CA VAL A 151 -1.64 -10.20 -0.68
C VAL A 151 -0.20 -9.74 -0.46
N ALA A 152 0.17 -8.53 -0.88
CA ALA A 152 1.48 -7.94 -0.58
C ALA A 152 1.66 -7.72 0.92
N VAL A 153 0.63 -7.21 1.63
CA VAL A 153 0.63 -7.10 3.11
C VAL A 153 0.84 -8.46 3.76
N HIS A 154 0.12 -9.48 3.31
CA HIS A 154 0.25 -10.84 3.81
C HIS A 154 1.63 -11.46 3.50
N SER A 155 2.18 -11.21 2.30
CA SER A 155 3.49 -11.70 1.89
C SER A 155 4.60 -11.14 2.77
N TRP A 156 4.55 -9.82 3.00
CA TRP A 156 5.50 -9.16 3.89
C TRP A 156 5.39 -9.65 5.33
N GLU A 157 4.16 -9.82 5.85
CA GLU A 157 3.94 -10.36 7.19
C GLU A 157 4.54 -11.77 7.33
N ARG A 158 4.33 -12.65 6.37
CA ARG A 158 4.90 -14.01 6.36
C ARG A 158 6.43 -14.00 6.37
N ASP A 159 7.04 -13.13 5.58
CA ASP A 159 8.48 -13.13 5.35
C ASP A 159 9.25 -12.36 6.46
N TRP A 160 8.57 -11.49 7.22
CA TRP A 160 9.19 -10.64 8.25
C TRP A 160 8.60 -10.72 9.66
N ALA A 161 7.50 -11.44 9.90
CA ALA A 161 6.96 -11.69 11.23
C ALA A 161 7.05 -13.18 11.59
N ASP A 162 7.36 -13.48 12.85
CA ASP A 162 7.34 -14.85 13.37
C ASP A 162 5.89 -15.29 13.61
N ARG A 163 5.26 -15.82 12.56
CA ARG A 163 3.82 -16.13 12.48
C ARG A 163 3.57 -17.49 11.83
N PRO A 164 3.84 -18.61 12.54
CA PRO A 164 3.59 -19.97 12.04
C PRO A 164 2.09 -20.29 11.84
N ASP A 165 1.21 -19.45 12.40
CA ASP A 165 -0.26 -19.52 12.30
C ASP A 165 -0.84 -18.66 11.16
N LEU A 166 0.02 -18.05 10.33
CA LEU A 166 -0.43 -17.26 9.18
C LEU A 166 -0.92 -18.18 8.05
N LEU A 167 -2.08 -17.87 7.48
CA LEU A 167 -2.75 -18.69 6.46
C LEU A 167 -1.86 -18.92 5.22
N THR A 168 -1.71 -20.18 4.79
CA THR A 168 -0.96 -20.49 3.57
C THR A 168 -1.72 -20.00 2.34
N LEU A 169 -1.01 -19.33 1.42
CA LEU A 169 -1.59 -18.81 0.20
C LEU A 169 -1.37 -19.81 -0.94
N MET A 170 -2.40 -20.54 -1.34
CA MET A 170 -2.31 -21.59 -2.37
C MET A 170 -2.60 -21.02 -3.76
N HIS A 171 -1.66 -21.23 -4.68
CA HIS A 171 -1.87 -20.92 -6.10
C HIS A 171 -2.49 -22.13 -6.79
N ASP A 172 -3.74 -22.01 -7.26
CA ASP A 172 -4.52 -23.12 -7.78
C ASP A 172 -3.97 -23.69 -9.09
N ARG A 173 -3.34 -22.85 -9.92
CA ARG A 173 -2.78 -23.26 -11.21
C ARG A 173 -1.57 -24.18 -11.07
N CYS A 174 -0.71 -23.98 -10.06
CA CYS A 174 0.44 -24.85 -9.79
C CYS A 174 0.29 -25.75 -8.55
N ARG A 175 -0.76 -25.57 -7.75
CA ARG A 175 -1.09 -26.34 -6.53
C ARG A 175 -0.05 -26.27 -5.40
N HIS A 176 0.81 -25.25 -5.40
CA HIS A 176 1.84 -25.02 -4.37
C HIS A 176 1.55 -23.76 -3.54
N ASP A 177 2.16 -23.66 -2.35
CA ASP A 177 2.28 -22.41 -1.60
C ASP A 177 2.92 -21.35 -2.50
N ALA A 178 2.18 -20.28 -2.75
CA ALA A 178 2.47 -19.29 -3.77
C ALA A 178 3.72 -18.47 -3.45
N ARG A 179 4.03 -18.27 -2.16
CA ARG A 179 5.08 -17.38 -1.61
C ARG A 179 5.41 -16.16 -2.48
N PRO A 180 4.42 -15.28 -2.76
CA PRO A 180 4.54 -14.20 -3.73
C PRO A 180 5.83 -13.39 -3.62
N TYR A 181 6.28 -12.88 -4.77
CA TYR A 181 7.27 -11.81 -4.83
C TYR A 181 6.84 -10.73 -5.82
N LEU A 182 7.24 -9.48 -5.53
CA LEU A 182 7.00 -8.33 -6.40
C LEU A 182 7.85 -8.42 -7.67
N ALA A 183 7.21 -8.21 -8.82
CA ALA A 183 7.87 -8.08 -10.11
C ALA A 183 7.31 -6.91 -10.93
N CYS A 184 8.07 -6.52 -11.96
CA CYS A 184 7.61 -5.57 -12.95
C CYS A 184 6.61 -6.25 -13.93
N GLY A 185 5.43 -5.66 -14.10
CA GLY A 185 4.40 -6.15 -15.02
C GLY A 185 4.84 -6.20 -16.49
N ALA A 186 5.73 -5.28 -16.90
CA ALA A 186 6.23 -5.19 -18.27
C ALA A 186 7.30 -6.24 -18.60
N CYS A 187 8.35 -6.35 -17.78
CA CYS A 187 9.50 -7.24 -18.08
C CYS A 187 9.59 -8.50 -17.20
N ARG A 188 8.63 -8.72 -16.30
CA ARG A 188 8.49 -9.91 -15.44
C ARG A 188 9.61 -10.18 -14.43
N LYS A 189 10.68 -9.38 -14.44
CA LYS A 189 11.81 -9.49 -13.50
C LYS A 189 11.37 -9.09 -12.08
N PRO A 190 11.92 -9.73 -11.03
CA PRO A 190 11.77 -9.27 -9.65
C PRO A 190 12.12 -7.79 -9.50
N MET A 191 11.41 -7.09 -8.63
CA MET A 191 11.55 -5.65 -8.46
C MET A 191 11.53 -5.29 -6.96
N THR A 192 12.50 -4.50 -6.52
CA THR A 192 12.57 -3.91 -5.18
C THR A 192 12.60 -2.38 -5.24
N ALA A 193 12.54 -1.70 -4.10
CA ALA A 193 12.76 -0.24 -4.02
C ALA A 193 14.12 0.20 -4.62
N ARG A 194 15.13 -0.69 -4.59
CA ARG A 194 16.47 -0.41 -5.13
C ARG A 194 16.47 -0.44 -6.67
N ASP A 195 15.55 -1.19 -7.28
CA ASP A 195 15.40 -1.34 -8.73
C ASP A 195 14.51 -0.26 -9.37
N THR A 196 13.93 0.65 -8.57
CA THR A 196 13.08 1.72 -9.08
C THR A 196 13.71 3.10 -8.98
N HIS A 197 13.39 3.98 -9.93
CA HIS A 197 13.70 5.40 -9.91
C HIS A 197 12.40 6.19 -9.74
N THR A 198 12.43 7.23 -8.90
CA THR A 198 11.21 7.93 -8.48
C THR A 198 11.37 9.43 -8.70
N VAL A 199 10.52 9.99 -9.55
CA VAL A 199 10.36 11.43 -9.73
C VAL A 199 9.03 11.85 -9.10
N ARG A 200 9.06 12.96 -8.35
CA ARG A 200 7.86 13.54 -7.74
C ARG A 200 7.32 14.65 -8.65
N GLY A 201 6.05 14.59 -9.00
CA GLY A 201 5.36 15.72 -9.63
C GLY A 201 5.42 16.99 -8.75
N PRO A 202 5.29 18.19 -9.33
CA PRO A 202 5.44 19.45 -8.60
C PRO A 202 4.43 19.65 -7.46
N LEU A 203 3.28 18.95 -7.51
CA LEU A 203 2.23 18.94 -6.50
C LEU A 203 2.08 17.58 -5.80
N ALA A 204 3.04 16.67 -5.98
CA ALA A 204 3.02 15.30 -5.45
C ALA A 204 3.32 15.27 -3.95
N THR A 205 2.40 15.86 -3.19
CA THR A 205 2.39 15.84 -1.73
C THR A 205 1.74 14.53 -1.26
N PHE A 206 2.36 13.93 -0.25
CA PHE A 206 1.83 12.75 0.43
C PHE A 206 0.86 13.21 1.51
N SER A 207 1.28 14.20 2.31
CA SER A 207 0.45 14.81 3.34
C SER A 207 0.73 16.29 3.58
N ARG A 208 -0.11 17.17 3.01
CA ARG A 208 -0.76 18.22 3.83
C ARG A 208 -2.16 17.76 4.26
N VAL A 209 -2.33 16.46 4.53
CA VAL A 209 -3.63 15.96 4.95
C VAL A 209 -3.92 16.52 6.34
N GLY A 210 -4.87 17.46 6.40
CA GLY A 210 -5.54 17.87 7.63
C GLY A 210 -6.39 16.72 8.17
N LEU A 211 -5.74 15.65 8.61
CA LEU A 211 -6.39 14.47 9.18
C LEU A 211 -7.10 14.91 10.46
N PRO A 212 -8.42 14.63 10.59
CA PRO A 212 -9.11 14.79 11.86
C PRO A 212 -8.34 14.05 12.96
N ARG A 213 -8.22 14.66 14.14
CA ARG A 213 -7.66 14.00 15.33
C ARG A 213 -8.50 12.77 15.65
N GLN A 214 -8.09 11.59 15.19
CA GLN A 214 -8.74 10.36 15.62
C GLN A 214 -8.42 10.09 17.10
N HIS A 215 -9.41 9.54 17.80
CA HIS A 215 -9.37 9.36 19.24
C HIS A 215 -8.16 8.55 19.69
N ARG A 216 -7.71 8.83 20.92
CA ARG A 216 -6.70 8.07 21.65
C ARG A 216 -6.89 6.58 21.39
N ARG A 217 -5.82 5.95 20.88
CA ARG A 217 -5.65 4.49 20.71
C ARG A 217 -6.37 3.77 21.84
N THR A 218 -7.57 3.25 21.56
CA THR A 218 -8.20 2.29 22.46
C THR A 218 -7.29 1.09 22.45
N THR A 219 -6.56 0.91 23.54
CA THR A 219 -6.04 -0.40 23.91
C THR A 219 -7.25 -1.28 24.11
N ALA A 220 -7.72 -1.91 23.02
CA ALA A 220 -8.58 -3.07 23.08
C ALA A 220 -7.77 -4.17 23.79
N ARG A 221 -7.81 -4.11 25.12
CA ARG A 221 -7.24 -5.09 26.04
C ARG A 221 -8.22 -6.25 26.20
N GLY A 222 -8.85 -6.62 25.09
CA GLY A 222 -9.74 -7.74 24.85
C GLY A 222 -9.17 -8.50 23.65
N ASP A 223 -9.35 -9.81 23.62
CA ASP A 223 -8.37 -10.72 23.05
C ASP A 223 -8.22 -10.63 21.51
N VAL A 224 -7.23 -9.86 21.05
CA VAL A 224 -6.86 -9.78 19.62
C VAL A 224 -6.04 -11.00 19.17
N ARG A 225 -5.67 -11.91 20.08
CA ARG A 225 -4.84 -13.10 19.76
C ARG A 225 -5.60 -14.18 18.97
N THR A 226 -6.92 -14.04 18.80
CA THR A 226 -7.80 -15.09 18.26
C THR A 226 -8.29 -14.80 16.82
N ASP A 227 -7.78 -13.76 16.16
CA ASP A 227 -8.13 -13.39 14.78
C ASP A 227 -7.26 -14.12 13.74
N TYR A 228 -7.44 -15.45 13.67
CA TYR A 228 -6.74 -16.35 12.75
C TYR A 228 -7.00 -16.07 11.26
N VAL A 229 -8.09 -15.37 10.94
CA VAL A 229 -8.46 -14.89 9.59
C VAL A 229 -7.39 -13.97 9.00
N GLY A 230 -6.48 -13.47 9.83
CA GLY A 230 -5.23 -12.85 9.41
C GLY A 230 -5.03 -11.49 10.06
N TYR A 231 -5.05 -11.44 11.39
CA TYR A 231 -4.33 -10.36 12.04
C TYR A 231 -2.88 -10.40 11.52
N CYS A 232 -2.48 -9.41 10.73
CA CYS A 232 -1.10 -9.16 10.34
C CYS A 232 -0.57 -8.09 11.30
N PRO A 233 -0.29 -8.42 12.59
CA PRO A 233 -0.02 -7.45 13.65
C PRO A 233 1.02 -6.42 13.24
N LEU A 234 2.11 -6.87 12.64
CA LEU A 234 3.26 -6.03 12.34
C LEU A 234 2.94 -5.06 11.19
N SER A 235 2.30 -5.55 10.15
CA SER A 235 1.74 -4.73 9.07
C SER A 235 0.65 -3.79 9.57
N MET A 236 -0.18 -4.18 10.55
CA MET A 236 -1.17 -3.30 11.18
C MET A 236 -0.52 -2.24 12.07
N GLU A 237 0.70 -2.43 12.57
CA GLU A 237 1.45 -1.36 13.24
C GLU A 237 2.14 -0.40 12.26
N ILE A 238 2.42 -0.84 11.03
CA ILE A 238 3.02 -0.03 9.98
C ILE A 238 1.96 0.74 9.18
N LEU A 239 0.83 0.11 8.83
CA LEU A 239 -0.27 0.69 8.05
C LEU A 239 -1.46 1.15 8.89
N GLY A 240 -1.74 0.51 10.03
CA GLY A 240 -3.02 0.66 10.73
C GLY A 240 -3.28 2.06 11.31
N ASP A 241 -2.32 2.98 11.18
CA ASP A 241 -2.57 4.41 11.29
C ASP A 241 -1.94 5.22 10.14
N ARG A 242 -2.65 6.28 9.74
CA ARG A 242 -2.34 7.13 8.58
C ARG A 242 -1.03 7.91 8.74
N TRP A 243 -0.55 8.11 9.98
CA TRP A 243 0.74 8.76 10.22
C TRP A 243 1.90 7.80 9.97
N SER A 244 1.81 6.54 10.40
CA SER A 244 2.81 5.49 10.14
C SER A 244 3.04 5.24 8.64
N THR A 245 2.05 4.72 7.91
CA THR A 245 1.41 5.49 6.82
C THR A 245 2.32 6.40 5.99
N SER A 246 2.13 7.69 6.29
CA SER A 246 2.80 8.84 5.68
C SER A 246 4.31 8.89 5.98
N VAL A 247 4.75 8.46 7.17
CA VAL A 247 6.18 8.42 7.53
C VAL A 247 6.93 7.37 6.69
N LEU A 248 6.34 6.20 6.46
CA LEU A 248 6.93 5.18 5.61
C LEU A 248 7.03 5.65 4.16
N ALA A 249 5.96 6.27 3.64
CA ALA A 249 5.97 6.89 2.32
C ALA A 249 7.09 7.95 2.20
N GLY A 250 7.21 8.85 3.18
CA GLY A 250 8.32 9.81 3.26
C GLY A 250 9.71 9.14 3.22
N ALA A 251 9.89 8.03 3.94
CA ALA A 251 11.15 7.30 3.98
C ALA A 251 11.51 6.62 2.63
N PHE A 252 10.51 6.14 1.87
CA PHE A 252 10.72 5.63 0.50
C PHE A 252 11.13 6.73 -0.49
N LEU A 253 10.69 7.96 -0.25
CA LEU A 253 11.04 9.14 -1.05
C LEU A 253 12.38 9.76 -0.64
N GLY A 254 13.16 9.09 0.21
CA GLY A 254 14.45 9.61 0.66
C GLY A 254 14.38 10.74 1.68
N VAL A 255 13.23 10.97 2.33
CA VAL A 255 13.19 11.83 3.53
C VAL A 255 13.95 11.10 4.65
N ARG A 256 14.94 11.79 5.26
CA ARG A 256 15.84 11.19 6.28
C ARG A 256 15.89 11.97 7.59
N ARG A 257 15.66 13.29 7.61
CA ARG A 257 15.77 14.12 8.84
C ARG A 257 14.40 14.37 9.45
N PHE A 258 14.35 14.50 10.78
CA PHE A 258 13.12 14.82 11.51
C PHE A 258 12.43 16.10 10.98
N VAL A 259 13.19 17.17 10.77
CA VAL A 259 12.68 18.46 10.29
C VAL A 259 12.09 18.33 8.87
N ASP A 260 12.73 17.54 8.02
CA ASP A 260 12.27 17.30 6.65
C ASP A 260 10.96 16.49 6.66
N PHE A 261 10.86 15.45 7.50
CA PHE A 261 9.60 14.71 7.72
C PHE A 261 8.48 15.61 8.25
N GLN A 262 8.78 16.49 9.20
CA GLN A 262 7.80 17.41 9.77
C GLN A 262 7.28 18.41 8.71
N SER A 263 8.19 18.96 7.91
CA SER A 263 7.87 19.92 6.85
C SER A 263 7.07 19.29 5.70
N GLU A 264 7.45 18.08 5.28
CA GLU A 264 6.84 17.33 4.18
C GLU A 264 5.46 16.78 4.53
N LEU A 265 5.27 16.27 5.76
CA LEU A 265 4.05 15.55 6.16
C LEU A 265 3.05 16.38 6.98
N GLY A 266 3.41 17.60 7.39
CA GLY A 266 2.56 18.46 8.23
C GLY A 266 2.21 17.86 9.60
N ILE A 267 2.99 16.86 10.03
CA ILE A 267 2.74 16.05 11.22
C ILE A 267 3.18 16.79 12.51
N ALA A 268 2.39 16.67 13.58
CA ALA A 268 2.74 17.25 14.87
C ALA A 268 4.02 16.57 15.43
N PRO A 269 4.99 17.33 15.98
CA PRO A 269 6.31 16.79 16.30
C PRO A 269 6.29 15.66 17.34
N SER A 270 5.37 15.70 18.33
CA SER A 270 5.19 14.58 19.27
C SER A 270 4.73 13.29 18.59
N VAL A 271 3.77 13.37 17.67
CA VAL A 271 3.28 12.22 16.90
C VAL A 271 4.39 11.68 15.98
N LEU A 272 5.18 12.55 15.37
CA LEU A 272 6.33 12.16 14.55
C LEU A 272 7.39 11.44 15.37
N THR A 273 7.75 11.95 16.55
CA THR A 273 8.67 11.30 17.50
C THR A 273 8.18 9.90 17.86
N ASP A 274 6.90 9.75 18.23
CA ASP A 274 6.30 8.45 18.56
C ASP A 274 6.40 7.45 17.38
N ARG A 275 6.14 7.91 16.15
CA ARG A 275 6.19 7.04 14.95
C ARG A 275 7.60 6.67 14.53
N LEU A 276 8.53 7.62 14.51
CA LEU A 276 9.93 7.35 14.20
C LEU A 276 10.54 6.40 15.26
N LYS A 277 10.23 6.62 16.54
CA LYS A 277 10.63 5.69 17.61
C LYS A 277 10.05 4.30 17.37
N ARG A 278 8.74 4.17 17.09
CA ARG A 278 8.13 2.86 16.83
C ARG A 278 8.73 2.16 15.62
N PHE A 279 9.01 2.86 14.54
CA PHE A 279 9.65 2.27 13.36
C PHE A 279 11.09 1.83 13.63
N VAL A 280 11.80 2.47 14.55
CA VAL A 280 13.12 1.99 15.03
C VAL A 280 12.98 0.76 15.93
N GLU A 281 12.02 0.74 16.87
CA GLU A 281 11.71 -0.44 17.70
C GLU A 281 11.30 -1.65 16.86
N LEU A 282 10.55 -1.44 15.77
CA LEU A 282 10.17 -2.46 14.81
C LEU A 282 11.29 -2.80 13.80
N GLY A 283 12.44 -2.15 13.86
CA GLY A 283 13.54 -2.36 12.91
C GLY A 283 13.15 -2.08 11.45
N VAL A 284 12.15 -1.24 11.20
CA VAL A 284 11.74 -0.73 9.87
C VAL A 284 12.63 0.44 9.47
N LEU A 285 13.02 1.27 10.44
CA LEU A 285 13.99 2.34 10.31
C LEU A 285 15.19 2.08 11.22
N GLN A 286 16.37 2.56 10.82
CA GLN A 286 17.54 2.71 11.68
C GLN A 286 17.81 4.20 11.89
N ALA A 287 18.06 4.60 13.13
CA ALA A 287 18.45 5.96 13.48
C ALA A 287 19.99 6.07 13.57
N ASP A 288 20.59 6.80 12.64
CA ASP A 288 22.02 7.11 12.60
C ASP A 288 22.32 8.32 13.50
N ALA A 289 22.92 8.06 14.67
CA ALA A 289 23.27 9.03 15.72
C ALA A 289 22.12 10.01 16.09
N GLY A 290 20.86 9.60 15.94
CA GLY A 290 19.67 10.43 16.13
C GLY A 290 19.47 11.54 15.07
N ARG A 291 20.30 11.62 14.03
CA ARG A 291 20.27 12.67 13.00
C ARG A 291 19.51 12.25 11.74
N HIS A 292 19.66 10.99 11.32
CA HIS A 292 19.06 10.47 10.10
C HIS A 292 18.32 9.15 10.34
N TYR A 293 17.15 9.00 9.73
CA TYR A 293 16.36 7.77 9.72
C TYR A 293 16.44 7.13 8.34
N ARG A 294 17.08 5.97 8.23
CA ARG A 294 17.20 5.19 6.98
C ARG A 294 16.31 3.95 7.05
N LEU A 295 15.76 3.50 5.92
CA LEU A 295 15.10 2.19 5.84
C LEU A 295 16.14 1.08 6.01
N THR A 296 15.79 0.10 6.84
CA THR A 296 16.48 -1.20 6.91
C THR A 296 16.01 -2.10 5.76
N ASP A 297 16.55 -3.31 5.61
CA ASP A 297 16.02 -4.26 4.64
C ASP A 297 14.58 -4.70 4.95
N ARG A 298 14.20 -4.78 6.23
CA ARG A 298 12.80 -5.00 6.67
C ARG A 298 11.88 -3.88 6.19
N GLY A 299 12.34 -2.63 6.29
CA GLY A 299 11.62 -1.46 5.79
C GLY A 299 11.60 -1.38 4.27
N LEU A 300 12.70 -1.70 3.59
CA LEU A 300 12.79 -1.75 2.12
C LEU A 300 11.91 -2.85 1.52
N ALA A 301 11.76 -3.99 2.21
CA ALA A 301 10.86 -5.06 1.78
C ALA A 301 9.39 -4.62 1.77
N TYR A 302 8.99 -3.65 2.61
CA TYR A 302 7.63 -3.07 2.58
C TYR A 302 7.29 -2.35 1.26
N PHE A 303 8.26 -2.23 0.34
CA PHE A 303 8.07 -1.64 -0.97
C PHE A 303 7.02 -2.35 -1.81
N GLU A 304 6.80 -3.66 -1.64
CA GLU A 304 5.72 -4.35 -2.36
C GLU A 304 4.34 -3.76 -2.03
N VAL A 305 4.09 -3.52 -0.75
CA VAL A 305 2.85 -2.90 -0.26
C VAL A 305 2.74 -1.45 -0.73
N PHE A 306 3.83 -0.69 -0.65
CA PHE A 306 3.89 0.69 -1.12
C PHE A 306 3.65 0.81 -2.64
N ALA A 307 4.25 -0.09 -3.43
CA ALA A 307 4.08 -0.13 -4.89
C ALA A 307 2.63 -0.38 -5.31
N PHE A 308 1.94 -1.33 -4.66
CA PHE A 308 0.51 -1.55 -4.92
C PHE A 308 -0.36 -0.39 -4.44
N LEU A 309 -0.05 0.23 -3.29
CA LEU A 309 -0.78 1.40 -2.79
C LEU A 309 -0.66 2.59 -3.77
N VAL A 310 0.54 2.86 -4.26
CA VAL A 310 0.82 3.93 -5.23
C VAL A 310 0.13 3.66 -6.56
N HIS A 311 0.33 2.47 -7.14
CA HIS A 311 -0.29 2.10 -8.42
C HIS A 311 -1.82 2.14 -8.36
N TRP A 312 -2.44 1.60 -7.30
CA TRP A 312 -3.88 1.66 -7.11
C TRP A 312 -4.38 3.09 -6.89
N GLY A 313 -3.69 3.87 -6.05
CA GLY A 313 -4.08 5.25 -5.73
C GLY A 313 -4.05 6.20 -6.92
N GLN A 314 -3.04 6.10 -7.78
CA GLN A 314 -2.96 6.93 -8.99
C GLN A 314 -3.99 6.51 -10.05
N ARG A 315 -4.24 5.20 -10.19
CA ARG A 315 -5.13 4.65 -11.22
C ARG A 315 -6.61 4.77 -10.90
N GLU A 316 -7.01 4.45 -9.66
CA GLU A 316 -8.42 4.39 -9.26
C GLU A 316 -8.91 5.66 -8.55
N LEU A 317 -7.98 6.50 -8.06
CA LEU A 317 -8.28 7.77 -7.40
C LEU A 317 -7.46 8.93 -8.02
N PRO A 318 -7.59 9.23 -9.34
CA PRO A 318 -6.71 10.18 -10.04
C PRO A 318 -6.66 11.57 -9.41
N GLY A 319 -5.44 12.06 -9.14
CA GLY A 319 -5.18 13.36 -8.51
C GLY A 319 -5.32 14.55 -9.46
N PRO A 320 -5.20 15.79 -8.96
CA PRO A 320 -4.93 16.95 -9.81
C PRO A 320 -3.65 16.73 -10.65
N PRO A 321 -3.56 17.27 -11.87
CA PRO A 321 -2.37 17.13 -12.72
C PRO A 321 -1.07 17.55 -11.99
N GLY A 322 -0.02 16.75 -12.14
CA GLY A 322 1.27 16.98 -11.47
C GLY A 322 1.30 16.62 -9.98
N SER A 323 0.25 15.98 -9.44
CA SER A 323 0.24 15.42 -8.07
C SER A 323 0.69 13.96 -7.99
N ASP A 324 1.09 13.40 -9.13
CA ASP A 324 1.49 12.00 -9.30
C ASP A 324 2.95 11.71 -8.93
N LEU A 325 3.23 10.42 -8.70
CA LEU A 325 4.56 9.90 -8.45
C LEU A 325 4.98 9.03 -9.63
N ASP A 326 5.99 9.49 -10.38
CA ASP A 326 6.52 8.77 -11.52
C ASP A 326 7.59 7.79 -11.03
N ILE A 327 7.16 6.58 -10.69
CA ILE A 327 8.05 5.45 -10.42
C ILE A 327 8.31 4.69 -11.73
N THR A 328 9.57 4.51 -12.08
CA THR A 328 10.03 3.70 -13.24
C THR A 328 10.93 2.55 -12.78
N HIS A 329 10.84 1.41 -13.45
CA HIS A 329 11.68 0.24 -13.19
C HIS A 329 13.01 0.36 -13.95
N LYS A 330 14.12 0.63 -13.24
CA LYS A 330 15.43 0.94 -13.83
C LYS A 330 15.91 -0.08 -14.88
N PRO A 331 15.76 -1.41 -14.71
CA PRO A 331 16.23 -2.40 -15.69
C PRO A 331 15.47 -2.44 -17.02
N CYS A 332 14.31 -1.82 -17.15
CA CYS A 332 13.54 -1.81 -18.42
C CYS A 332 12.90 -0.45 -18.80
N GLY A 333 13.08 0.59 -17.98
CA GLY A 333 12.53 1.93 -18.20
C GLY A 333 11.01 2.07 -18.03
N SER A 334 10.27 0.97 -17.96
CA SER A 334 8.80 0.99 -17.89
C SER A 334 8.26 1.66 -16.62
N PRO A 335 7.12 2.37 -16.69
CA PRO A 335 6.41 2.88 -15.52
C PRO A 335 5.99 1.76 -14.56
N LEU A 336 5.70 2.14 -13.30
CA LEU A 336 5.28 1.23 -12.24
C LEU A 336 3.95 0.54 -12.57
N SER A 337 4.07 -0.69 -13.03
CA SER A 337 3.01 -1.70 -13.08
C SER A 337 3.45 -2.86 -12.18
N PRO A 338 3.01 -2.92 -10.91
CA PRO A 338 3.42 -3.97 -9.99
C PRO A 338 2.56 -5.22 -10.21
N VAL A 339 3.19 -6.39 -10.21
CA VAL A 339 2.52 -7.70 -10.22
C VAL A 339 3.13 -8.60 -9.15
N LEU A 340 2.32 -9.51 -8.60
CA LEU A 340 2.80 -10.57 -7.73
C LEU A 340 2.96 -11.85 -8.54
N LEU A 341 4.13 -12.47 -8.44
CA LEU A 341 4.44 -13.73 -9.12
C LEU A 341 4.53 -14.88 -8.13
N CYS A 342 4.08 -16.06 -8.54
CA CYS A 342 4.26 -17.28 -7.78
C CYS A 342 5.75 -17.63 -7.71
N ARG A 343 6.31 -17.87 -6.51
CA ARG A 343 7.72 -18.29 -6.36
C ARG A 343 8.01 -19.69 -6.91
N HIS A 344 6.99 -20.54 -7.03
CA HIS A 344 7.15 -21.89 -7.57
C HIS A 344 7.13 -21.94 -9.11
N CYS A 345 6.18 -21.26 -9.76
CA CYS A 345 5.99 -21.33 -11.23
C CYS A 345 6.22 -20.02 -11.98
N HIS A 346 6.53 -18.91 -11.31
CA HIS A 346 6.80 -17.58 -11.89
C HIS A 346 5.65 -16.92 -12.69
N GLU A 347 4.48 -17.57 -12.76
CA GLU A 347 3.25 -17.02 -13.33
C GLU A 347 2.65 -15.88 -12.48
N VAL A 348 1.76 -15.07 -13.09
CA VAL A 348 0.97 -14.07 -12.35
C VAL A 348 0.12 -14.78 -11.30
N LEU A 349 0.07 -14.24 -10.08
CA LEU A 349 -0.98 -14.57 -9.13
C LEU A 349 -2.23 -13.76 -9.47
N GLU A 350 -3.18 -14.38 -10.16
CA GLU A 350 -4.50 -13.79 -10.42
C GLU A 350 -5.45 -14.05 -9.25
N ARG A 351 -6.29 -13.06 -8.91
CA ARG A 351 -7.21 -13.13 -7.76
C ARG A 351 -8.11 -14.37 -7.75
N ARG A 352 -8.48 -14.87 -8.94
CA ARG A 352 -9.39 -16.03 -9.10
C ARG A 352 -8.65 -17.37 -9.06
N GLU A 353 -7.32 -17.37 -9.14
CA GLU A 353 -6.47 -18.57 -9.17
C GLU A 353 -5.70 -18.73 -7.85
N VAL A 354 -6.10 -18.02 -6.79
CA VAL A 354 -5.43 -18.02 -5.50
C VAL A 354 -6.45 -18.08 -4.38
N ARG A 355 -6.26 -19.01 -3.44
CA ARG A 355 -7.06 -19.13 -2.22
C ARG A 355 -6.16 -19.18 -0.99
N PHE A 356 -6.71 -18.79 0.15
CA PHE A 356 -6.10 -19.10 1.44
C PHE A 356 -6.48 -20.53 1.84
N ASP A 357 -5.53 -21.27 2.40
CA ASP A 357 -5.78 -22.58 2.97
C ASP A 357 -6.39 -22.44 4.37
N LEU A 358 -7.67 -22.80 4.49
CA LEU A 358 -8.43 -22.76 5.74
C LEU A 358 -8.52 -24.13 6.41
N SER A 359 -7.81 -25.16 5.93
CA SER A 359 -7.88 -26.53 6.48
C SER A 359 -7.50 -26.61 7.97
N ALA A 360 -6.56 -25.77 8.41
CA ALA A 360 -6.18 -25.63 9.82
C ALA A 360 -7.24 -24.90 10.68
N TYR A 361 -8.24 -24.25 10.07
CA TYR A 361 -9.25 -23.43 10.74
C TYR A 361 -10.68 -23.71 10.20
N PRO A 362 -11.25 -24.93 10.41
CA PRO A 362 -12.53 -25.32 9.80
C PRO A 362 -13.73 -24.46 10.18
N HIS A 363 -13.64 -23.68 11.26
CA HIS A 363 -14.69 -22.75 11.71
C HIS A 363 -14.73 -21.44 10.89
N LEU A 364 -13.81 -21.26 9.94
CA LEU A 364 -13.73 -20.11 9.02
C LEU A 364 -14.16 -20.44 7.59
N ALA A 365 -14.45 -21.72 7.30
CA ALA A 365 -14.68 -22.26 5.95
C ALA A 365 -16.18 -22.29 5.55
#